data_AF-A0A7K0D5H1-F1
#
_entry.id   AF-A0A7K0D5H1-F1
#
_cell.length_a   1.000
_cell.length_b   1.000
_cell.length_c   1.000
_cell.angle_alpha   90.00
_cell.angle_beta   90.00
_cell.angle_gamma   90.00
#
_symmetry.space_group_name_H-M   'P 1'
#
loop_
_entity.id
_entity.type
_entity.pdbx_description
1 polymer ?
#
loop_
_entity_poly.entity_id
_entity_poly.type
_entity_poly.pdbx_seq_one_letter_code
_entity_poly.pdbx_strand_id
1 'polypeptide(L)'
;MARRGEALRGHILDTAKLAFLETGFERTAMDTIAARAETSKRSLCAHFPTKDTLFLAVVERIRNLFDERMGTPADYASEPSSRARAAARRPRPRRRTRTP
;
A
#
# COMPACT_ATOMS: atom_id res chain seq x y z
N MET A 1 -3.65 29.07 1.30
CA MET A 1 -4.61 28.11 0.70
C MET A 1 -3.98 26.76 0.35
N ALA A 2 -2.71 26.70 -0.09
CA ALA A 2 -2.03 25.45 -0.48
C ALA A 2 -2.09 24.31 0.57
N ARG A 3 -1.89 24.62 1.85
CA ARG A 3 -1.87 23.61 2.94
C ARG A 3 -3.20 22.86 3.12
N ARG A 4 -4.35 23.50 2.85
CA ARG A 4 -5.67 22.84 2.88
C ARG A 4 -5.85 21.90 1.69
N GLY A 5 -5.38 22.31 0.51
CA GLY A 5 -5.43 21.48 -0.70
C GLY A 5 -4.58 20.21 -0.56
N GLU A 6 -3.39 20.32 0.04
CA GLU A 6 -2.52 19.16 0.29
C GLU A 6 -3.14 18.20 1.32
N ALA A 7 -3.73 18.73 2.40
CA ALA A 7 -4.42 17.92 3.40
C ALA A 7 -5.63 17.17 2.81
N LEU A 8 -6.44 17.85 1.98
CA LEU A 8 -7.56 17.22 1.28
C LEU A 8 -7.07 16.14 0.31
N ARG A 9 -6.01 16.42 -0.46
CA ARG A 9 -5.41 15.45 -1.38
C ARG A 9 -4.94 14.19 -0.64
N GLY A 10 -4.28 14.36 0.50
CA GLY A 10 -3.88 13.25 1.37
C GLY A 10 -5.07 12.43 1.87
N HIS A 11 -6.13 13.10 2.33
CA HIS A 11 -7.36 12.45 2.80
C HIS A 11 -8.08 11.66 1.71
N ILE A 12 -8.16 12.21 0.48
CA ILE A 12 -8.71 11.50 -0.69
C ILE A 12 -7.90 10.23 -0.98
N LEU A 13 -6.57 10.30 -0.96
CA LEU A 13 -5.72 9.14 -1.22
C LEU A 13 -5.89 8.04 -0.17
N ASP A 14 -6.03 8.40 1.11
CA ASP A 14 -6.26 7.40 2.17
C ASP A 14 -7.64 6.75 2.05
N THR A 15 -8.66 7.52 1.71
CA THR A 15 -10.01 7.01 1.48
C THR A 15 -10.07 6.11 0.24
N ALA A 16 -9.44 6.54 -0.86
CA ALA A 16 -9.39 5.78 -2.10
C ALA A 16 -8.67 4.44 -1.91
N LYS A 17 -7.54 4.44 -1.18
CA LYS A 17 -6.82 3.23 -0.79
C LYS A 17 -7.73 2.20 -0.13
N LEU A 18 -8.49 2.62 0.89
CA LEU A 18 -9.41 1.73 1.60
C LEU A 18 -10.51 1.22 0.66
N ALA A 19 -11.13 2.11 -0.12
CA ALA A 19 -12.18 1.73 -1.06
C ALA A 19 -11.69 0.71 -2.11
N PHE A 20 -10.50 0.91 -2.68
CA PHE A 20 -9.91 -0.03 -3.65
C PHE A 20 -9.57 -1.38 -3.02
N LEU A 21 -9.12 -1.41 -1.76
CA LEU A 21 -8.83 -2.66 -1.05
C LEU A 21 -10.12 -3.43 -0.68
N GLU A 22 -11.18 -2.72 -0.32
CA GLU A 22 -12.46 -3.34 0.07
C GLU A 22 -13.23 -3.90 -1.13
N THR A 23 -13.40 -3.10 -2.18
CA THR A 23 -14.30 -3.46 -3.29
C THR A 23 -13.55 -3.84 -4.57
N GLY A 24 -12.24 -3.58 -4.67
CA GLY A 24 -11.46 -3.77 -5.89
C GLY A 24 -11.63 -2.61 -6.88
N PHE A 25 -10.60 -2.38 -7.71
CA PHE A 25 -10.50 -1.25 -8.63
C PHE A 25 -11.71 -1.09 -9.57
N GLU A 26 -12.17 -2.17 -10.20
CA GLU A 26 -13.27 -2.11 -11.18
C GLU A 26 -14.58 -1.63 -10.56
N ARG A 27 -14.91 -2.14 -9.36
CA ARG A 27 -16.19 -1.86 -8.69
C ARG A 27 -16.19 -0.54 -7.92
N THR A 28 -15.03 0.04 -7.64
CA THR A 28 -14.96 1.34 -6.95
C THR A 28 -15.27 2.48 -7.92
N ALA A 29 -16.29 3.28 -7.62
CA ALA A 29 -16.63 4.49 -8.37
C ALA A 29 -16.03 5.75 -7.73
N MET A 30 -15.67 6.73 -8.57
CA MET A 30 -15.15 8.03 -8.12
C MET A 30 -16.15 8.77 -7.22
N ASP A 31 -17.45 8.61 -7.46
CA ASP A 31 -18.51 9.22 -6.65
C ASP A 31 -18.57 8.63 -5.24
N THR A 32 -18.37 7.31 -5.13
CA THR A 32 -18.29 6.63 -3.83
C THR A 32 -17.08 7.12 -3.03
N ILE A 33 -15.93 7.31 -3.68
CA ILE A 33 -14.73 7.83 -3.01
C ILE A 33 -14.96 9.28 -2.57
N ALA A 34 -15.54 10.13 -3.42
CA ALA A 34 -15.83 11.52 -3.07
C ALA A 34 -16.76 11.61 -1.86
N ALA A 35 -17.84 10.81 -1.86
CA ALA A 35 -18.78 10.73 -0.74
C ALA A 35 -18.11 10.27 0.56
N ARG A 36 -17.27 9.23 0.49
CA ARG A 36 -16.53 8.70 1.66
C ARG A 36 -15.47 9.67 2.18
N ALA A 37 -14.85 10.47 1.30
CA ALA A 37 -13.85 11.47 1.65
C ALA A 37 -14.48 12.82 2.03
N GLU A 38 -15.80 12.85 2.22
CA GLU A 38 -16.58 14.03 2.57
C GLU A 38 -16.29 15.25 1.66
N THR A 39 -16.11 14.98 0.37
CA THR A 39 -15.78 16.00 -0.63
C THR A 39 -16.67 15.89 -1.86
N SER A 40 -16.64 16.92 -2.72
CA SER A 40 -17.41 16.89 -3.97
C SER A 40 -16.67 16.12 -5.05
N LYS A 41 -17.41 15.49 -5.98
CA LYS A 41 -16.81 14.89 -7.19
C LYS A 41 -15.95 15.89 -7.95
N ARG A 42 -16.39 17.16 -8.03
CA ARG A 42 -15.63 18.24 -8.68
C ARG A 42 -14.29 18.50 -7.98
N SER A 43 -14.29 18.57 -6.64
CA SER A 43 -13.08 18.76 -5.84
C SER A 43 -12.13 17.58 -5.99
N LEU A 44 -12.65 16.35 -5.95
CA LEU A 44 -11.85 15.15 -6.18
C LEU A 44 -11.25 15.16 -7.59
N CYS A 45 -12.05 15.41 -8.62
CA CYS A 45 -11.60 15.46 -10.01
C CYS A 45 -10.60 16.60 -10.29
N ALA A 46 -10.64 17.69 -9.51
CA ALA A 46 -9.63 18.75 -9.59
C ALA A 46 -8.24 18.28 -9.13
N HIS A 47 -8.17 17.31 -8.21
CA HIS A 47 -6.92 16.68 -7.77
C HIS A 47 -6.55 15.44 -8.61
N PHE A 48 -7.55 14.65 -9.00
CA PHE A 48 -7.39 13.38 -9.69
C PHE A 48 -8.45 13.26 -10.79
N PRO A 49 -8.14 13.65 -12.04
CA PRO A 49 -9.12 13.73 -13.12
C PRO A 49 -9.82 12.40 -13.43
N THR A 50 -9.13 11.27 -13.26
CA THR A 50 -9.67 9.93 -13.56
C THR A 50 -9.39 8.93 -12.43
N LYS A 51 -10.15 7.82 -12.44
CA LYS A 51 -9.94 6.70 -11.50
C LYS A 51 -8.52 6.12 -11.60
N ASP A 52 -7.97 6.05 -12.81
CA ASP A 52 -6.59 5.59 -13.06
C ASP A 52 -5.56 6.51 -12.41
N THR A 53 -5.70 7.84 -12.57
CA THR A 53 -4.77 8.80 -11.96
C THR A 53 -4.81 8.74 -10.43
N LEU A 54 -6.00 8.54 -9.86
CA LEU A 54 -6.15 8.34 -8.42
C LEU A 54 -5.52 7.02 -7.96
N PHE A 55 -5.73 5.93 -8.70
CA PHE A 55 -5.18 4.62 -8.36
C PHE A 55 -3.66 4.62 -8.43
N LEU A 56 -3.07 5.17 -9.49
CA LEU A 56 -1.62 5.31 -9.63
C LEU A 56 -1.03 6.12 -8.47
N ALA A 57 -1.67 7.23 -8.09
CA ALA A 57 -1.21 8.04 -6.97
C ALA A 57 -1.30 7.30 -5.61
N VAL A 58 -2.31 6.44 -5.42
CA VAL A 58 -2.39 5.55 -4.26
C VAL A 58 -1.22 4.56 -4.25
N VAL A 59 -0.94 3.93 -5.39
CA VAL A 59 0.15 2.96 -5.54
C VAL A 59 1.51 3.63 -5.28
N GLU A 60 1.76 4.81 -5.85
CA GLU A 60 2.98 5.60 -5.60
C GLU A 60 3.14 5.95 -4.12
N ARG A 61 2.05 6.39 -3.46
CA ARG A 61 2.11 6.69 -2.03
C ARG A 61 2.45 5.47 -1.19
N ILE A 62 1.92 4.30 -1.56
CA ILE A 62 2.24 3.03 -0.89
C ILE A 62 3.71 2.65 -1.14
N ARG A 63 4.21 2.78 -2.38
CA ARG A 63 5.62 2.53 -2.72
C ARG A 63 6.56 3.41 -1.90
N ASN A 64 6.31 4.71 -1.84
CA ASN A 64 7.14 5.62 -1.06
C ASN A 64 7.17 5.25 0.43
N LEU A 65 6.02 4.88 1.01
CA LEU A 65 5.96 4.40 2.40
C LEU A 65 6.72 3.10 2.62
N PHE A 66 6.77 2.24 1.61
CA PHE A 66 7.58 1.02 1.66
C PHE A 66 9.06 1.33 1.50
N ASP A 67 9.45 2.22 0.60
CA ASP A 67 10.85 2.64 0.40
C ASP A 67 11.40 3.39 1.62
N GLU A 68 10.57 4.11 2.38
CA GLU A 68 10.97 4.77 3.63
C GLU A 68 11.13 3.78 4.80
N ARG A 69 10.44 2.63 4.76
CA ARG A 69 10.38 1.67 5.88
C ARG A 69 11.21 0.42 5.66
N MET A 70 11.32 -0.02 4.43
CA MET A 70 12.23 -1.08 4.01
C MET A 70 13.49 -0.38 3.54
N GLY A 71 14.64 -0.78 4.07
CA GLY A 71 15.91 -0.35 3.48
C GLY A 71 15.89 -0.58 1.97
N THR A 72 16.65 0.21 1.24
CA THR A 72 16.84 0.03 -0.20
C THR A 72 17.27 -1.41 -0.51
N PRO A 73 17.05 -1.91 -1.74
CA PRO A 73 17.64 -3.18 -2.18
C PRO A 73 19.16 -3.25 -1.92
N ALA A 74 19.86 -2.12 -1.82
CA ALA A 74 21.26 -2.04 -1.42
C ALA A 74 21.48 -2.37 0.07
N ASP A 75 20.55 -2.02 0.96
CA ASP A 75 20.56 -2.41 2.37
C ASP A 75 20.39 -3.93 2.51
N TYR A 76 19.60 -4.57 1.63
CA TYR A 76 19.50 -6.03 1.56
C TYR A 76 20.68 -6.70 0.84
N ALA A 77 21.32 -6.04 -0.13
CA ALA A 77 22.54 -6.51 -0.78
C ALA A 77 23.77 -6.47 0.17
N SER A 78 23.65 -5.78 1.31
CA SER A 78 24.67 -5.75 2.36
C SER A 78 24.62 -6.92 3.34
N GLU A 79 23.75 -7.92 3.12
CA GLU A 79 23.99 -9.26 3.65
C GLU A 79 24.87 -10.04 2.66
N PRO A 80 26.23 -9.97 2.75
CA PRO A 80 27.01 -11.05 2.16
C PRO A 80 26.45 -12.31 2.80
N SER A 81 26.08 -13.25 1.94
CA SER A 81 25.58 -14.61 2.14
C SER A 81 26.26 -15.48 3.23
N SER A 82 27.07 -14.89 4.10
CA SER A 82 27.73 -15.44 5.27
C SER A 82 26.82 -16.05 6.36
N ARG A 83 25.49 -15.83 6.35
CA ARG A 83 24.58 -16.61 7.23
C ARG A 83 24.00 -17.87 6.60
N ALA A 84 24.29 -18.16 5.32
CA ALA A 84 23.90 -19.43 4.69
C ALA A 84 24.65 -20.66 5.26
N ARG A 85 25.73 -20.47 6.05
CA ARG A 85 26.43 -21.57 6.73
C ARG A 85 26.03 -21.79 8.20
N ALA A 86 25.29 -20.89 8.84
CA ALA A 86 24.95 -21.03 10.27
C ALA A 86 23.53 -21.59 10.52
N ALA A 87 22.62 -21.53 9.55
CA ALA A 87 21.26 -22.06 9.70
C ALA A 87 21.12 -23.57 9.41
N ALA A 88 22.20 -24.24 8.99
CA ALA A 88 22.21 -25.69 8.72
C ALA A 88 22.18 -26.58 9.98
N ARG A 89 22.15 -26.01 11.20
CA ARG A 89 22.12 -26.76 12.48
C ARG A 89 20.85 -26.51 13.30
N ARG A 90 19.67 -26.72 12.71
CA ARG A 90 18.46 -27.01 13.50
C ARG A 90 17.93 -28.40 13.15
N PRO A 91 18.02 -29.38 14.06
CA PRO A 91 17.40 -30.68 13.84
C PRO A 91 15.87 -30.51 13.87
N ARG A 92 15.19 -31.08 12.86
CA ARG A 92 13.73 -31.16 12.83
C ARG A 92 13.25 -32.05 13.99
N PRO A 93 12.44 -31.57 14.95
CA PRO A 93 11.78 -32.49 15.86
C PRO A 93 10.71 -33.29 15.10
N ARG A 94 10.77 -34.61 15.29
CA ARG A 94 9.92 -35.62 14.65
C ARG A 94 8.44 -35.28 14.79
N ARG A 95 7.72 -35.21 13.66
CA ARG A 95 6.26 -35.33 13.64
C ARG A 95 5.91 -36.71 14.22
N ARG A 96 5.36 -36.75 15.44
CA ARG A 96 4.52 -37.89 15.85
C ARG A 96 3.25 -37.79 15.03
N THR A 97 3.19 -38.55 13.95
CA THR A 97 1.93 -38.95 13.35
C THR A 97 1.16 -39.72 14.39
N ARG A 98 0.04 -39.17 14.85
CA ARG A 98 -1.01 -39.97 15.45
C ARG A 98 -2.32 -39.55 14.77
N THR A 99 -2.79 -40.45 13.93
CA THR A 99 -4.08 -40.47 13.28
C THR A 99 -4.71 -41.80 13.63
N PRO A 100 -6.04 -41.90 13.53
CA PRO A 100 -7.04 -41.37 14.45
C PRO A 100 -7.23 -42.24 15.71
#